data_AF-A0A6L8EMQ8-F1
#
_entry.id   AF-A0A6L8EMQ8-F1
#
_cell.length_a   1.000
_cell.length_b   1.000
_cell.length_c   1.000
_cell.angle_alpha   90.00
_cell.angle_beta   90.00
_cell.angle_gamma   90.00
#
_symmetry.space_group_name_H-M   'P 1'
#
loop_
_entity.id
_entity.type
_entity.pdbx_description
1 polymer ?
#
loop_
_entity_poly.entity_id
_entity_poly.type
_entity_poly.pdbx_seq_one_letter_code
_entity_poly.pdbx_strand_id
1 'polypeptide(L)'
;MACELCELVNSEKLMEVKDVVRIAKDYVIDLFENEGVHDVGLEEIDFDGHGCWEITIGFSRQWDQGIGSVLRGQDSRTYKVLRINNVNGEVLSIKERISPGLS
;
A
#
# COMPACT_ATOMS: atom_id res chain seq x y z
N MET A 1 -30.05 26.03 33.43
CA MET A 1 -30.00 26.12 31.96
C MET A 1 -28.65 25.59 31.53
N ALA A 2 -28.57 24.27 31.34
CA ALA A 2 -27.34 23.61 30.91
C ALA A 2 -27.16 23.92 29.42
N CYS A 3 -25.99 24.44 29.06
CA CYS A 3 -25.62 24.68 27.67
C CYS A 3 -25.21 23.33 27.06
N GLU A 4 -26.17 22.59 26.53
CA GLU A 4 -26.02 21.30 25.85
C GLU A 4 -25.55 21.50 24.39
N LEU A 5 -24.43 22.20 24.18
CA LEU A 5 -23.81 22.36 22.86
C LEU A 5 -22.29 22.17 22.92
N CYS A 6 -21.87 21.06 23.54
CA CYS A 6 -20.53 20.48 23.36
C CYS A 6 -20.64 19.25 22.44
N GLU A 7 -21.29 19.40 21.28
CA GLU A 7 -21.31 18.35 20.26
C GLU A 7 -20.09 18.48 19.33
N LEU A 8 -19.28 17.42 19.34
CA LEU A 8 -18.51 16.91 18.20
C LEU A 8 -17.28 17.72 17.76
N VAL A 9 -16.29 17.87 18.65
CA VAL A 9 -14.90 17.82 18.16
C VAL A 9 -14.62 16.36 17.83
N ASN A 10 -14.98 15.93 16.62
CA ASN A 10 -14.51 14.67 16.06
C ASN A 10 -13.00 14.85 15.88
N SER A 11 -12.22 14.42 16.88
CA SER A 11 -10.77 14.34 16.75
C SER A 11 -10.51 13.27 15.69
N GLU A 12 -10.47 13.67 14.42
CA GLU A 12 -10.06 12.79 13.34
C GLU A 12 -8.64 12.32 13.64
N LYS A 13 -8.55 11.08 14.12
CA LYS A 13 -7.28 10.46 14.43
C LYS A 13 -6.60 10.21 13.10
N LEU A 14 -5.65 11.07 12.75
CA LEU A 14 -4.77 10.84 11.62
C LEU A 14 -4.05 9.51 11.81
N MET A 15 -3.90 8.78 10.73
CA MET A 15 -3.26 7.47 10.74
C MET A 15 -1.77 7.61 11.05
N GLU A 16 -1.27 6.71 11.90
CA GLU A 16 0.17 6.62 12.17
C GLU A 16 0.83 5.78 11.08
N VAL A 17 2.05 6.13 10.70
CA VAL A 17 2.75 5.53 9.56
C VAL A 17 2.75 4.00 9.58
N LYS A 18 2.88 3.35 10.75
CA LYS A 18 2.87 1.88 10.88
C LYS A 18 1.49 1.30 10.65
N ASP A 19 0.42 1.99 11.06
CA ASP A 19 -0.95 1.57 10.81
C ASP A 19 -1.22 1.55 9.30
N VAL A 20 -0.78 2.57 8.58
CA VAL A 20 -0.94 2.65 7.12
C VAL A 20 -0.13 1.57 6.39
N VAL A 21 1.10 1.31 6.82
CA VAL A 21 1.93 0.22 6.26
C VAL A 21 1.29 -1.14 6.47
N ARG A 22 0.70 -1.39 7.64
CA ARG A 22 -0.03 -2.64 7.92
C ARG A 22 -1.21 -2.79 6.97
N ILE A 23 -2.05 -1.76 6.85
CA ILE A 23 -3.20 -1.76 5.95
C ILE A 23 -2.76 -2.00 4.50
N ALA A 24 -1.68 -1.37 4.04
CA ALA A 24 -1.20 -1.56 2.68
C ALA A 24 -0.76 -3.01 2.41
N LYS A 25 -0.05 -3.64 3.35
CA LYS A 25 0.38 -5.04 3.22
C LYS A 25 -0.81 -6.00 3.24
N ASP A 26 -1.71 -5.82 4.20
CA ASP A 26 -2.88 -6.68 4.35
C ASP A 26 -3.77 -6.59 3.11
N TYR A 27 -3.96 -5.38 2.57
CA TYR A 27 -4.73 -5.16 1.34
C TYR A 27 -4.12 -5.86 0.12
N VAL A 28 -2.79 -5.85 -0.01
CA VAL A 28 -2.10 -6.56 -1.11
C VAL A 28 -2.23 -8.07 -0.97
N ILE A 29 -2.11 -8.60 0.25
CA ILE A 29 -2.27 -10.04 0.51
C ILE A 29 -3.70 -10.48 0.19
N ASP A 30 -4.69 -9.72 0.63
CA ASP A 30 -6.12 -10.01 0.43
C ASP A 30 -6.52 -9.89 -1.05
N LEU A 31 -6.19 -8.77 -1.70
CA LEU A 31 -6.56 -8.52 -3.09
C LEU A 31 -5.99 -9.56 -4.08
N PHE A 32 -4.84 -10.14 -3.74
CA PHE A 32 -4.11 -11.10 -4.59
C PHE A 32 -3.98 -12.48 -3.94
N GLU A 33 -4.86 -12.85 -3.02
CA GLU A 33 -4.78 -14.11 -2.26
C GLU A 33 -4.65 -15.35 -3.16
N ASN A 34 -5.30 -15.32 -4.33
CA ASN A 34 -5.34 -16.43 -5.30
C ASN A 34 -4.13 -16.46 -6.25
N GLU A 35 -3.18 -15.54 -6.10
CA GLU A 35 -2.01 -15.38 -6.97
C GLU A 35 -0.73 -15.96 -6.36
N GLY A 36 -0.84 -16.55 -5.17
CA GLY A 36 0.31 -17.12 -4.46
C GLY A 36 1.32 -16.06 -4.03
N VAL A 37 0.82 -14.93 -3.52
CA VAL A 37 1.65 -13.81 -3.04
C VAL A 37 2.55 -14.24 -1.89
N HIS A 38 3.84 -13.93 -2.01
CA HIS A 38 4.86 -14.14 -0.99
C HIS A 38 5.89 -13.00 -1.01
N ASP A 39 6.81 -12.98 -0.03
CA ASP A 39 7.86 -11.96 0.10
C ASP A 39 7.36 -10.51 0.08
N VAL A 40 6.22 -10.28 0.77
CA VAL A 40 5.57 -8.97 0.88
C VAL A 40 6.41 -8.04 1.74
N GLY A 41 6.87 -6.94 1.15
CA GLY A 41 7.74 -5.95 1.77
C GLY A 41 7.30 -4.52 1.51
N LEU A 42 7.70 -3.62 2.40
CA LEU A 42 7.55 -2.18 2.22
C LEU A 42 8.77 -1.69 1.43
N GLU A 43 8.53 -0.95 0.35
CA GLU A 43 9.60 -0.38 -0.48
C GLU A 43 9.73 1.13 -0.28
N GLU A 44 8.60 1.84 -0.30
CA GLU A 44 8.56 3.30 -0.17
C GLU A 44 7.28 3.71 0.56
N ILE A 45 7.35 4.80 1.32
CA ILE A 45 6.20 5.45 1.93
C ILE A 45 6.41 6.96 1.90
N ASP A 46 5.40 7.68 1.42
CA ASP A 46 5.37 9.12 1.40
C ASP A 46 3.98 9.64 1.81
N PHE A 47 3.94 10.82 2.39
CA PHE A 47 2.69 11.52 2.67
C PHE A 47 2.56 12.68 1.69
N ASP A 48 1.51 12.68 0.88
CA ASP A 48 1.36 13.64 -0.22
C ASP A 48 1.09 15.09 0.23
N GLY A 49 0.97 15.32 1.55
CA GLY A 49 0.65 16.62 2.13
C GLY A 49 -0.81 17.04 1.95
N HIS A 50 -1.60 16.25 1.22
CA HIS A 50 -3.00 16.49 0.86
C HIS A 50 -3.97 15.50 1.53
N GLY A 51 -3.49 14.71 2.49
CA GLY A 51 -4.31 13.79 3.26
C GLY A 51 -4.30 12.35 2.75
N CYS A 52 -3.39 11.99 1.85
CA CYS A 52 -3.18 10.60 1.46
C CYS A 52 -1.73 10.16 1.68
N TRP A 53 -1.59 8.91 2.08
CA TRP A 53 -0.33 8.19 2.04
C TRP A 53 -0.16 7.51 0.69
N GLU A 54 1.02 7.62 0.11
CA GLU A 54 1.43 6.84 -1.04
C GLU A 54 2.43 5.77 -0.58
N ILE A 55 2.09 4.50 -0.77
CA ILE A 55 2.88 3.37 -0.27
C ILE A 55 3.20 2.43 -1.41
N THR A 56 4.48 2.13 -1.60
CA THR A 56 4.92 1.10 -2.53
C THR A 56 5.15 -0.21 -1.78
N ILE A 57 4.40 -1.24 -2.15
CA ILE A 57 4.56 -2.61 -1.67
C ILE A 57 5.16 -3.48 -2.77
N GLY A 58 6.24 -4.17 -2.44
CA GLY A 58 6.90 -5.15 -3.30
C GLY A 58 6.54 -6.56 -2.86
N PHE A 59 6.26 -7.45 -3.81
CA PHE A 59 5.97 -8.87 -3.53
C PHE A 59 6.21 -9.75 -4.75
N SER A 60 6.28 -11.06 -4.53
CA SER A 60 6.54 -12.08 -5.55
C SER A 60 5.31 -12.94 -5.81
N ARG A 61 5.16 -13.43 -7.04
CA ARG A 61 4.08 -14.34 -7.47
C ARG A 61 4.64 -15.57 -8.19
N GLN A 62 3.84 -16.63 -8.27
CA GLN A 62 4.28 -17.89 -8.86
C GLN A 62 4.71 -17.78 -10.33
N TRP A 63 4.03 -16.94 -11.11
CA TRP A 63 4.36 -16.73 -12.53
C TRP A 63 5.40 -15.64 -12.77
N ASP A 64 5.86 -14.95 -11.72
CA ASP A 64 6.95 -14.00 -11.88
C ASP A 64 8.26 -14.76 -12.21
N GLN A 65 8.40 -16.02 -11.80
CA GLN A 65 9.57 -16.88 -12.05
C GLN A 65 9.63 -17.48 -13.47
N GLY A 66 9.34 -16.70 -14.52
CA GLY A 66 9.52 -17.15 -15.89
C GLY A 66 10.97 -17.58 -16.20
N ILE A 67 11.17 -18.43 -17.22
CA ILE A 67 12.48 -18.98 -17.62
C ILE A 67 13.56 -17.88 -17.83
N GLY A 68 13.14 -16.67 -18.24
CA GLY A 68 14.04 -15.51 -18.39
C GLY A 68 14.46 -14.82 -17.08
N SER A 69 13.68 -14.97 -16.00
CA SER A 69 13.96 -14.39 -14.67
C SER A 69 15.09 -15.16 -13.96
N VAL A 70 15.03 -16.50 -14.03
CA VAL A 70 16.06 -17.41 -13.47
C VAL A 70 17.44 -17.16 -14.09
N LEU A 71 17.52 -16.85 -15.38
CA LEU A 71 18.79 -16.57 -16.08
C LEU A 71 19.42 -15.22 -15.71
N ARG A 72 18.64 -14.29 -15.15
CA ARG A 72 19.11 -12.94 -14.78
C ARG A 72 19.44 -12.80 -13.30
N GLY A 73 19.17 -13.82 -12.48
CA GLY A 73 19.35 -13.75 -11.03
C GLY A 73 18.57 -12.60 -10.38
N GLN A 74 17.51 -12.13 -11.05
CA GLN A 74 16.64 -11.08 -10.54
C GLN A 74 15.42 -11.78 -9.94
N ASP A 75 15.15 -11.54 -8.66
CA ASP A 75 13.80 -11.72 -8.15
C ASP A 75 12.89 -10.80 -8.97
N SER A 76 12.07 -11.38 -9.82
CA SER A 76 11.02 -10.68 -10.56
C SER A 76 9.96 -10.27 -9.55
N ARG A 77 10.18 -9.12 -8.94
CA ARG A 77 9.27 -8.57 -7.94
C ARG A 77 8.25 -7.67 -8.61
N THR A 78 6.99 -7.84 -8.22
CA THR A 78 5.89 -6.94 -8.59
C THR A 78 5.86 -5.77 -7.61
N TYR A 79 5.61 -4.55 -8.11
CA TYR A 79 5.57 -3.34 -7.29
C TYR A 79 4.22 -2.63 -7.46
N LYS A 80 3.48 -2.49 -6.36
CA LYS A 80 2.21 -1.78 -6.35
C LYS A 80 2.30 -0.52 -5.51
N VAL A 81 1.76 0.57 -6.04
CA VAL A 81 1.59 1.84 -5.33
C VAL A 81 0.15 1.95 -4.87
N LEU A 82 -0.06 2.06 -3.57
CA LEU A 82 -1.35 2.24 -2.93
C LEU A 82 -1.49 3.68 -2.47
N ARG A 83 -2.67 4.28 -2.68
CA ARG A 83 -3.05 5.55 -2.05
C ARG A 83 -4.04 5.27 -0.92
N ILE A 84 -3.72 5.71 0.29
CA ILE A 84 -4.53 5.43 1.49
C ILE A 84 -4.92 6.75 2.16
N ASN A 85 -6.21 6.92 2.41
CA ASN A 85 -6.76 8.10 3.09
C ASN A 85 -6.27 8.16 4.55
N ASN A 86 -5.72 9.30 4.95
CA ASN A 86 -5.09 9.50 6.25
C ASN A 86 -6.08 9.54 7.44
N VAL A 87 -7.36 9.72 7.19
CA VAL A 87 -8.39 9.85 8.22
C VAL A 87 -9.05 8.51 8.53
N ASN A 88 -9.52 7.81 7.50
CA ASN A 88 -10.32 6.59 7.66
C ASN A 88 -9.54 5.30 7.30
N GLY A 89 -8.32 5.42 6.78
CA GLY A 89 -7.52 4.27 6.34
C GLY A 89 -8.03 3.55 5.10
N GLU A 90 -8.97 4.16 4.38
CA GLU A 90 -9.51 3.61 3.15
C GLU A 90 -8.45 3.61 2.04
N VAL A 91 -8.30 2.47 1.37
CA VAL A 91 -7.46 2.34 0.18
C VAL A 91 -8.22 2.93 -1.02
N LEU A 92 -7.77 4.09 -1.49
CA LEU A 92 -8.42 4.86 -2.55
C LEU A 92 -8.06 4.35 -3.96
N SER A 93 -6.85 3.83 -4.13
CA SER A 93 -6.40 3.27 -5.41
C SER A 93 -5.18 2.39 -5.26
N ILE A 94 -5.02 1.44 -6.18
CA ILE A 94 -3.79 0.65 -6.37
C ILE A 94 -3.36 0.73 -7.84
N LYS A 95 -2.05 0.90 -8.09
CA LYS A 95 -1.47 1.02 -9.44
C LYS A 95 -0.15 0.25 -9.53
N GLU A 96 0.23 -0.14 -10.75
CA GLU A 96 1.58 -0.64 -11.01
C GLU A 96 2.60 0.49 -10.87
N ARG A 97 3.74 0.22 -10.23
CA ARG A 97 4.89 1.13 -10.32
C ARG A 97 5.63 0.85 -11.61
N ILE A 98 5.50 1.74 -12.59
CA ILE A 98 6.34 1.67 -13.80
C ILE A 98 7.75 2.07 -13.36
N SER A 99 8.65 1.09 -13.23
CA SER A 99 10.06 1.38 -13.00
C SER A 99 10.62 2.06 -14.25
N PRO A 100 11.23 3.25 -14.16
CA PRO A 100 11.79 3.94 -15.31
C PRO A 100 12.99 3.13 -15.84
N GLY A 101 12.77 2.31 -16.87
CA GLY A 101 13.83 1.48 -17.44
C GLY A 101 13.42 0.36 -18.41
N LEU A 102 12.13 0.17 -18.69
CA LEU A 102 11.69 -0.77 -19.73
C LEU A 102 10.77 -0.07 -20.73
N SER A 103 11.40 0.42 -21.80
CA SER A 103 10.78 0.80 -23.07
C SER A 103 11.34 -0.09 -24.17
#